data_AF-A0A7V2KRP7-F1
#
_entry.id   AF-A0A7V2KRP7-F1
#
_cell.length_a   1.000
_cell.length_b   1.000
_cell.length_c   1.000
_cell.angle_alpha   90.00
_cell.angle_beta   90.00
_cell.angle_gamma   90.00
#
_symmetry.space_group_name_H-M   'P 1'
#
loop_
_entity.id
_entity.type
_entity.pdbx_description
1 polymer ?
#
loop_
_entity_poly.entity_id
_entity_poly.type
_entity_poly.pdbx_seq_one_letter_code
_entity_poly.pdbx_strand_id
1 'polypeptide(L)'
;MAKIDLVLLHAPHVYDFRKKTILHGPVSDLVPPSPVFEMYPLGLASIAEYLERNGYRVRIVNLAVRMLKNKNFDADAFIKKLNSPVFGIDLHWLVHCHGAIEVARLVKKHHPQA
;
A
#
# COMPACT_ATOMS: atom_id res chain seq x y z
N MET A 1 15.74 -15.56 -2.22
CA MET A 1 14.87 -14.65 -3.02
C MET A 1 15.78 -13.70 -3.78
N ALA A 2 15.52 -13.44 -5.07
CA ALA A 2 16.18 -12.33 -5.74
C ALA A 2 15.90 -11.04 -4.96
N LYS A 3 16.93 -10.23 -4.71
CA LYS A 3 16.84 -8.97 -3.97
C LYS A 3 15.85 -8.04 -4.70
N ILE A 4 14.85 -7.49 -4.03
CA ILE A 4 13.95 -6.50 -4.64
C ILE A 4 14.53 -5.12 -4.36
N ASP A 5 14.72 -4.29 -5.38
CA ASP A 5 15.39 -3.00 -5.26
C ASP A 5 14.42 -1.91 -4.77
N LEU A 6 13.12 -2.02 -5.11
CA LEU A 6 12.05 -1.14 -4.62
C LEU A 6 10.75 -1.91 -4.41
N VAL A 7 10.11 -1.72 -3.25
CA VAL A 7 8.72 -2.15 -3.02
C VAL A 7 7.79 -0.94 -3.04
N LEU A 8 6.81 -0.95 -3.93
CA LEU A 8 5.75 0.05 -4.01
C LEU A 8 4.50 -0.48 -3.27
N LEU A 9 4.18 0.10 -2.13
CA LEU A 9 3.03 -0.24 -1.31
C LEU A 9 1.86 0.67 -1.68
N HIS A 10 0.75 0.05 -2.10
CA HIS A 10 -0.52 0.75 -2.20
C HIS A 10 -1.31 0.64 -0.89
N ALA A 11 -1.49 1.77 -0.21
CA ALA A 11 -2.10 1.83 1.11
C ALA A 11 -3.64 1.93 1.01
N PRO A 12 -4.41 1.31 1.94
CA PRO A 12 -5.83 1.61 2.03
C PRO A 12 -6.04 3.09 2.40
N HIS A 13 -7.23 3.63 2.14
CA HIS A 13 -7.63 4.94 2.67
C HIS A 13 -7.37 5.05 4.19
N VAL A 14 -7.93 4.13 4.98
CA VAL A 14 -7.76 4.09 6.44
C VAL A 14 -7.13 2.77 6.87
N TYR A 15 -5.95 2.81 7.47
CA TYR A 15 -5.34 1.64 8.09
C TYR A 15 -5.62 1.58 9.61
N ASP A 16 -6.14 0.52 10.23
CA ASP A 16 -6.73 -0.70 9.68
C ASP A 16 -8.26 -0.59 9.74
N PHE A 17 -8.88 -0.36 8.57
CA PHE A 17 -10.33 -0.20 8.39
C PHE A 17 -11.18 -1.37 8.90
N ARG A 18 -10.57 -2.54 9.18
CA ARG A 18 -11.27 -3.72 9.69
C ARG A 18 -11.48 -3.69 11.20
N LYS A 19 -10.76 -2.82 11.93
CA LYS A 19 -10.76 -2.78 13.41
C LYS A 19 -11.78 -1.81 14.01
N LYS A 20 -12.29 -0.88 13.21
CA LYS A 20 -13.20 0.17 13.68
C LYS A 20 -14.28 0.42 12.63
N THR A 21 -15.49 0.73 13.10
CA THR A 21 -16.54 1.25 12.21
C THR A 21 -16.15 2.66 11.76
N ILE A 22 -16.17 2.91 10.46
CA ILE A 22 -15.80 4.19 9.87
C ILE A 22 -17.00 4.75 9.13
N LEU A 23 -17.38 5.99 9.44
CA LEU A 23 -18.30 6.75 8.61
C LEU A 23 -17.50 7.42 7.50
N HIS A 24 -17.49 6.82 6.31
CA HIS A 24 -16.68 7.28 5.18
C HIS A 24 -17.21 8.57 4.52
N GLY A 25 -18.45 8.95 4.83
CA GLY A 25 -19.07 10.17 4.33
C GLY A 25 -19.18 10.21 2.79
N PRO A 26 -19.35 11.41 2.21
CA PRO A 26 -19.65 11.58 0.79
C PRO A 26 -18.60 10.98 -0.16
N VAL A 27 -17.36 10.83 0.31
CA VAL A 27 -16.27 10.28 -0.50
C VAL A 27 -16.53 8.81 -0.88
N SER A 28 -17.23 8.05 -0.02
CA SER A 28 -17.60 6.66 -0.32
C SER A 28 -18.73 6.55 -1.34
N ASP A 29 -19.60 7.56 -1.43
CA ASP A 29 -20.79 7.52 -2.28
C ASP A 29 -20.49 8.00 -3.70
N LEU A 30 -19.50 8.88 -3.84
CA LEU A 30 -19.16 9.54 -5.11
C LEU A 30 -18.02 8.86 -5.87
N VAL A 31 -17.28 7.94 -5.23
CA VAL A 31 -16.07 7.35 -5.81
C VAL A 31 -16.14 5.82 -5.76
N PRO A 32 -16.50 5.16 -6.87
CA PRO A 32 -16.43 3.70 -6.96
C PRO A 32 -14.97 3.21 -6.96
N PRO A 33 -14.70 1.93 -6.62
CA PRO A 33 -15.64 0.85 -6.33
C PRO A 33 -15.91 0.61 -4.84
N SER A 34 -15.03 1.07 -3.94
CA SER A 34 -15.20 0.88 -2.50
C SER A 34 -14.55 2.03 -1.70
N PRO A 35 -15.02 2.31 -0.47
CA PRO A 35 -14.42 3.33 0.40
C PRO A 35 -12.98 3.05 0.85
N VAL A 36 -12.47 1.86 0.55
CA VAL A 36 -11.11 1.44 0.89
C VAL A 36 -10.10 1.87 -0.19
N PHE A 37 -10.57 2.22 -1.40
CA PHE A 37 -9.76 2.64 -2.54
C PHE A 37 -8.72 1.59 -2.93
N GLU A 38 -9.17 0.36 -3.21
CA GLU A 38 -8.32 -0.80 -3.48
C GLU A 38 -7.99 -1.04 -4.96
N MET A 39 -8.41 -0.13 -5.84
CA MET A 39 -8.23 -0.27 -7.28
C MET A 39 -6.77 -0.51 -7.67
N TYR A 40 -6.56 -1.06 -8.87
CA TYR A 40 -5.22 -1.24 -9.38
C TYR A 40 -4.50 0.11 -9.49
N PRO A 41 -3.36 0.32 -8.79
CA PRO A 41 -2.69 1.60 -8.72
C PRO A 41 -1.91 1.87 -10.01
N LEU A 42 -2.59 2.40 -11.04
CA LEU A 42 -2.00 2.59 -12.38
C LEU A 42 -0.72 3.44 -12.33
N GLY A 43 -0.68 4.47 -11.49
CA GLY A 43 0.53 5.29 -11.31
C GLY A 43 1.73 4.48 -10.82
N LEU A 44 1.53 3.57 -9.86
CA LEU A 44 2.60 2.67 -9.40
C LEU A 44 3.02 1.68 -10.50
N ALA A 45 2.08 1.22 -11.33
CA ALA A 45 2.39 0.36 -12.47
C ALA A 45 3.29 1.07 -13.49
N SER A 46 3.01 2.34 -13.80
CA SER A 46 3.86 3.14 -14.69
C SER A 46 5.26 3.37 -14.10
N ILE A 47 5.36 3.64 -12.79
CA ILE A 47 6.66 3.78 -12.11
C ILE A 47 7.44 2.46 -12.16
N ALA A 48 6.77 1.34 -11.88
CA ALA A 48 7.39 0.03 -11.92
C ALA A 48 7.90 -0.32 -13.32
N GLU A 49 7.08 -0.15 -14.37
CA GLU A 49 7.47 -0.41 -15.76
C GLU A 49 8.70 0.41 -16.16
N TYR A 50 8.70 1.71 -15.83
CA TYR A 50 9.82 2.58 -16.14
C TYR A 50 11.11 2.11 -15.46
N LEU A 51 11.05 1.81 -14.16
CA LEU A 51 12.21 1.39 -13.38
C LEU A 51 12.70 -0.01 -13.80
N GLU A 52 11.80 -0.93 -14.10
CA GLU A 52 12.13 -2.27 -14.60
C GLU A 52 12.85 -2.20 -15.94
N ARG A 53 12.42 -1.32 -16.86
CA ARG A 53 13.13 -1.04 -18.11
C ARG A 53 14.52 -0.45 -17.91
N ASN A 54 14.79 0.14 -16.75
CA ASN A 54 16.08 0.71 -16.37
C ASN A 54 16.89 -0.21 -15.42
N GLY A 55 16.53 -1.50 -15.34
CA GLY A 55 17.34 -2.52 -14.66
C GLY A 55 17.07 -2.69 -13.16
N TYR A 56 16.05 -2.03 -12.61
CA TYR A 56 15.64 -2.20 -11.21
C TYR A 56 14.61 -3.30 -11.07
N ARG A 57 14.68 -4.09 -9.99
CA ARG A 57 13.62 -5.05 -9.64
C ARG A 57 12.60 -4.37 -8.74
N VAL A 58 11.42 -4.09 -9.29
CA VAL A 58 10.33 -3.42 -8.56
C VAL A 58 9.25 -4.43 -8.20
N ARG A 59 8.58 -4.22 -7.06
CA ARG A 59 7.42 -5.03 -6.66
C ARG A 59 6.30 -4.14 -6.17
N ILE A 60 5.13 -4.25 -6.79
CA ILE A 60 3.91 -3.59 -6.32
C ILE A 60 3.17 -4.51 -5.34
N VAL A 61 2.77 -3.97 -4.19
CA VAL A 61 1.94 -4.63 -3.19
C VAL A 61 0.74 -3.75 -2.89
N ASN A 62 -0.43 -4.18 -3.34
CA ASN A 62 -1.69 -3.57 -2.94
C ASN A 62 -2.14 -4.15 -1.60
N LEU A 63 -1.96 -3.39 -0.51
CA LEU A 63 -2.35 -3.79 0.84
C LEU A 63 -3.87 -3.73 1.02
N ALA A 64 -4.51 -2.70 0.46
CA ALA A 64 -5.96 -2.51 0.49
C ALA A 64 -6.73 -3.75 0.00
N VAL A 65 -6.41 -4.22 -1.22
CA VAL A 65 -7.08 -5.37 -1.82
C VAL A 65 -6.77 -6.67 -1.08
N ARG A 66 -5.56 -6.82 -0.51
CA ARG A 66 -5.19 -7.99 0.30
C ARG A 66 -5.98 -8.05 1.60
N MET A 67 -6.15 -6.91 2.26
CA MET A 67 -6.95 -6.77 3.48
C MET A 67 -8.44 -7.01 3.21
N LEU A 68 -8.95 -6.59 2.06
CA LEU A 68 -10.33 -6.86 1.62
C LEU A 68 -10.56 -8.33 1.29
N LYS A 69 -9.65 -8.95 0.51
CA LYS A 69 -9.80 -10.34 0.06
C LYS A 69 -9.60 -11.37 1.16
N ASN A 70 -8.85 -11.04 2.21
CA ASN A 70 -8.60 -11.94 3.32
C ASN A 70 -8.72 -11.21 4.66
N LYS A 71 -9.81 -11.47 5.38
CA LYS A 71 -10.07 -10.92 6.72
C LYS A 71 -8.95 -11.22 7.73
N ASN A 72 -8.25 -12.34 7.57
CA ASN A 72 -7.15 -12.77 8.43
C ASN A 72 -5.77 -12.31 7.92
N PHE A 73 -5.71 -11.51 6.85
CA PHE A 73 -4.44 -10.98 6.35
C PHE A 73 -3.84 -9.99 7.36
N ASP A 74 -2.65 -10.30 7.87
CA ASP A 74 -1.88 -9.43 8.74
C ASP A 74 -0.89 -8.60 7.91
N ALA A 75 -1.20 -7.31 7.77
CA ALA A 75 -0.35 -6.36 7.05
C ALA A 75 0.97 -6.08 7.78
N ASP A 76 0.99 -6.08 9.12
CA ASP A 76 2.20 -5.84 9.92
C ASP A 76 3.18 -7.01 9.71
N ALA A 77 2.69 -8.24 9.84
CA ALA A 77 3.48 -9.45 9.60
C ALA A 77 3.91 -9.59 8.12
N PHE A 78 3.07 -9.14 7.18
CA PHE A 78 3.44 -9.13 5.75
C PHE A 78 4.55 -8.13 5.47
N ILE A 79 4.43 -6.88 5.95
CA ILE A 79 5.44 -5.83 5.76
C ILE A 79 6.76 -6.26 6.38
N LYS A 80 6.75 -6.86 7.58
CA LYS A 80 7.95 -7.40 8.24
C LYS A 80 8.74 -8.39 7.38
N LYS A 81 8.07 -9.16 6.52
CA LYS A 81 8.70 -10.19 5.67
C LYS A 81 9.21 -9.64 4.33
N LEU A 82 8.86 -8.41 3.97
CA LEU A 82 9.40 -7.77 2.76
C LEU A 82 10.89 -7.50 2.96
N ASN A 83 11.66 -7.56 1.88
CA ASN A 83 13.09 -7.26 1.92
C ASN A 83 13.44 -6.39 0.72
N SER A 84 13.64 -5.11 0.96
CA SER A 84 14.00 -4.11 -0.04
C SER A 84 14.71 -2.93 0.64
N PRO A 85 15.72 -2.31 -0.01
CA PRO A 85 16.37 -1.13 0.55
C PRO A 85 15.51 0.13 0.45
N VAL A 86 14.47 0.14 -0.40
CA VAL A 86 13.60 1.31 -0.60
C VAL A 86 12.15 0.87 -0.63
N PHE A 87 11.29 1.65 0.04
CA PHE A 87 9.84 1.48 -0.01
C PHE A 87 9.19 2.78 -0.51
N GLY A 88 8.42 2.67 -1.59
CA GLY A 88 7.52 3.75 -2.03
C GLY A 88 6.12 3.49 -1.51
N ILE A 89 5.43 4.52 -1.02
CA ILE A 89 4.04 4.45 -0.56
C ILE A 89 3.28 5.49 -1.33
N ASP A 90 2.19 5.09 -1.97
CA ASP A 90 1.41 6.03 -2.75
C ASP A 90 0.55 6.94 -1.87
N LEU A 91 0.43 8.18 -2.33
CA LEU A 91 -0.52 9.15 -1.81
C LEU A 91 -1.22 9.76 -3.02
N HIS A 92 -2.16 9.00 -3.60
CA HIS A 92 -2.85 9.46 -4.80
C HIS A 92 -3.77 10.64 -4.47
N TRP A 93 -4.65 10.49 -3.48
CA TRP A 93 -5.59 11.52 -3.01
C TRP A 93 -5.47 11.73 -1.50
N LEU A 94 -6.00 12.86 -1.00
CA LEU A 94 -5.97 13.24 0.42
C LEU A 94 -6.56 12.17 1.35
N VAL A 95 -7.54 11.39 0.88
CA VAL A 95 -8.10 10.27 1.65
C VAL A 95 -7.05 9.21 1.98
N HIS A 96 -6.02 9.00 1.17
CA HIS A 96 -4.97 8.04 1.51
C HIS A 96 -4.02 8.52 2.61
N CYS A 97 -4.09 9.77 3.08
CA CYS A 97 -3.15 10.31 4.07
C CYS A 97 -3.03 9.43 5.32
N HIS A 98 -4.15 9.00 5.90
CA HIS A 98 -4.12 8.19 7.11
C HIS A 98 -3.46 6.83 6.87
N GLY A 99 -3.92 6.08 5.86
CA GLY A 99 -3.35 4.78 5.56
C GLY A 99 -1.90 4.83 5.08
N ALA A 100 -1.52 5.84 4.28
CA ALA A 100 -0.15 6.02 3.83
C ALA A 100 0.81 6.28 5.01
N ILE A 101 0.44 7.17 5.94
CA ILE A 101 1.25 7.47 7.13
C ILE A 101 1.36 6.24 8.04
N GLU A 102 0.26 5.54 8.29
CA GLU A 102 0.30 4.34 9.13
C GLU A 102 1.11 3.22 8.50
N VAL A 103 0.99 2.98 7.19
CA VAL A 103 1.82 2.02 6.46
C VAL A 103 3.30 2.44 6.52
N ALA A 104 3.62 3.72 6.37
CA ALA A 104 4.98 4.24 6.51
C ALA A 104 5.55 3.98 7.91
N ARG A 105 4.73 4.16 8.95
CA ARG A 105 5.10 3.83 10.33
C ARG A 105 5.44 2.35 10.51
N LEU A 106 4.68 1.44 9.88
CA LEU A 106 4.98 0.00 9.89
C LEU A 106 6.25 -0.33 9.12
N VAL A 107 6.47 0.32 7.97
CA VAL A 107 7.72 0.17 7.22
C VAL A 107 8.90 0.59 8.09
N LYS A 108 8.90 1.79 8.68
CA LYS A 108 9.99 2.25 9.56
C LYS A 108 10.19 1.37 10.80
N LYS A 109 9.12 0.78 11.34
CA LYS A 109 9.18 -0.17 12.47
C LYS A 109 9.99 -1.42 12.13
N HIS A 110 9.81 -1.99 10.94
CA HIS A 110 10.47 -3.28 10.56
C HIS A 110 11.71 -3.10 9.70
N HIS A 111 11.79 -2.00 8.96
CA HIS A 111 12.86 -1.67 8.01
C HIS A 111 13.42 -0.27 8.35
N PRO A 112 14.07 -0.09 9.51
CA PRO A 112 14.49 1.22 10.00
C PRO A 112 15.54 1.91 9.11
N GLN A 113 16.27 1.13 8.30
CA GLN A 113 17.31 1.61 7.38
C GLN A 113 16.78 1.90 5.96
N ALA A 114 15.53 1.54 5.68
CA ALA A 114 14.86 1.89 4.44
C ALA A 114 14.13 3.24 4.55
#